data_AF-A0A919D1F9-F1
#
_entry.id   AF-A0A919D1F9-F1
#
_cell.length_a   1.000
_cell.length_b   1.000
_cell.length_c   1.000
_cell.angle_alpha   90.00
_cell.angle_beta   90.00
_cell.angle_gamma   90.00
#
_symmetry.space_group_name_H-M   'P 1'
#
loop_
_entity.id
_entity.type
_entity.pdbx_description
1 polymer ?
#
loop_
_entity_poly.entity_id
_entity_poly.type
_entity_poly.pdbx_seq_one_letter_code
_entity_poly.pdbx_strand_id
1 'polypeptide(L)'
;MVPTDHHPVRGRSESACSKFVQCVDKYPWRFIRSPGHRAWHRPSSAKSPGLAGWHGGIVDCFHDHGYHLLTGGTFVMHPPGFHDHTVHLLPERADHPVVAGLDDFSVRTEQYWVLTDPHIDVLATTVFPPDDLRDRPAVMPAVWTRTWGAGRVFSTIGHKPDDFDVPEVRTLTERGLLWASR
;
A
#
# COMPACT_ATOMS: atom_id res chain seq x y z
N MET A 1 28.02 -40.52 23.02
CA MET A 1 27.92 -40.24 21.57
C MET A 1 26.50 -40.62 21.17
N VAL A 2 25.61 -39.64 21.06
CA VAL A 2 24.19 -39.81 20.68
C VAL A 2 24.03 -39.06 19.35
N PRO A 3 23.47 -39.66 18.29
CA PRO A 3 23.36 -38.99 17.00
C PRO A 3 22.27 -37.92 17.06
N THR A 4 22.57 -36.71 16.59
CA THR A 4 21.55 -35.68 16.33
C THR A 4 21.05 -35.84 14.91
N ASP A 5 19.81 -36.34 14.76
CA ASP A 5 19.10 -36.36 13.48
C ASP A 5 18.71 -34.93 13.08
N HIS A 6 19.28 -34.50 11.95
CA HIS A 6 18.89 -33.29 11.25
C HIS A 6 17.62 -33.56 10.42
N HIS A 7 16.49 -33.02 10.85
CA HIS A 7 15.35 -32.79 9.96
C HIS A 7 15.09 -31.29 9.79
N PRO A 8 15.24 -30.73 8.56
CA PRO A 8 14.77 -29.40 8.28
C PRO A 8 13.26 -29.43 8.06
N VAL A 9 12.49 -28.89 9.00
CA VAL A 9 11.06 -28.62 8.80
C VAL A 9 10.98 -27.46 7.80
N ARG A 10 10.69 -27.81 6.53
CA ARG A 10 10.27 -26.88 5.49
C ARG A 10 8.87 -26.35 5.82
N GLY A 11 8.81 -25.25 6.56
CA GLY A 11 7.64 -24.36 6.57
C GLY A 11 7.88 -23.21 5.60
N ARG A 12 7.48 -23.35 4.34
CA ARG A 12 7.31 -22.17 3.48
C ARG A 12 6.05 -21.48 3.99
N SER A 13 6.19 -20.27 4.52
CA SER A 13 5.07 -19.37 4.77
C SER A 13 4.28 -19.20 3.47
N GLU A 14 2.96 -19.21 3.56
CA GLU A 14 2.03 -18.78 2.51
C GLU A 14 2.13 -17.25 2.30
N SER A 15 3.34 -16.71 2.14
CA SER A 15 3.59 -15.28 1.93
C SER A 15 4.04 -14.98 0.51
N ALA A 16 3.76 -15.88 -0.44
CA ALA A 16 3.93 -15.59 -1.86
C ALA A 16 2.76 -14.74 -2.37
N CYS A 17 2.52 -13.61 -1.70
CA CYS A 17 1.71 -12.54 -2.21
C CYS A 17 2.35 -12.10 -3.53
N SER A 18 1.59 -12.09 -4.61
CA SER A 18 2.08 -11.61 -5.89
C SER A 18 2.31 -10.10 -5.74
N LYS A 19 3.57 -9.75 -5.45
CA LYS A 19 4.06 -8.38 -5.22
C LYS A 19 3.91 -7.56 -6.50
N PHE A 20 2.74 -6.95 -6.70
CA PHE A 20 2.46 -6.12 -7.87
C PHE A 20 2.72 -4.63 -7.55
N VAL A 21 3.99 -4.21 -7.68
CA VAL A 21 4.35 -2.78 -7.74
C VAL A 21 4.30 -2.35 -9.20
N GLN A 22 3.56 -1.28 -9.50
CA GLN A 22 3.47 -0.75 -10.85
C GLN A 22 4.22 0.58 -10.99
N CYS A 23 5.27 0.58 -11.80
CA CYS A 23 5.91 1.81 -12.29
C CYS A 23 5.06 2.38 -13.44
N VAL A 24 4.73 3.67 -13.40
CA VAL A 24 3.79 4.28 -14.33
C VAL A 24 4.49 5.39 -15.13
N ASP A 25 5.33 5.02 -16.11
CA ASP A 25 5.81 5.95 -17.15
C ASP A 25 6.10 5.26 -18.50
N LYS A 26 5.84 6.02 -19.58
CA LYS A 26 5.97 5.93 -21.06
C LYS A 26 6.37 4.66 -21.84
N TYR A 27 6.60 3.51 -21.22
CA TYR A 27 6.96 2.24 -21.89
C TYR A 27 6.10 1.10 -21.34
N PRO A 28 5.83 0.03 -22.11
CA PRO A 28 4.91 -1.04 -21.70
C PRO A 28 5.32 -1.61 -20.34
N TRP A 29 4.38 -1.55 -19.39
CA TRP A 29 4.23 -2.32 -18.16
C TRP A 29 5.51 -3.05 -17.70
N ARG A 30 6.44 -2.34 -17.04
CA ARG A 30 7.65 -2.97 -16.47
C ARG A 30 7.49 -3.22 -14.98
N PHE A 31 7.55 -4.50 -14.60
CA PHE A 31 7.69 -4.94 -13.23
C PHE A 31 9.07 -4.54 -12.68
N ILE A 32 9.09 -3.88 -11.52
CA ILE A 32 10.35 -3.61 -10.82
C ILE A 32 10.74 -4.89 -10.07
N ARG A 33 11.76 -5.61 -10.55
CA ARG A 33 12.37 -6.73 -9.83
C ARG A 33 13.73 -6.28 -9.30
N SER A 34 13.76 -5.97 -8.00
CA SER A 34 14.99 -5.77 -7.21
C SER A 34 15.95 -4.67 -7.70
N PRO A 35 15.60 -3.39 -7.49
CA PRO A 35 16.53 -2.31 -7.77
C PRO A 35 17.48 -2.11 -6.58
N GLY A 36 18.75 -1.77 -6.84
CA GLY A 36 19.69 -1.44 -5.78
C GLY A 36 19.31 -0.14 -5.05
N HIS A 37 19.83 0.09 -3.83
CA HIS A 37 19.50 1.24 -2.96
C HIS A 37 19.45 2.61 -3.66
N ARG A 38 20.28 2.83 -4.70
CA ARG A 38 20.30 4.11 -5.44
C ARG A 38 19.06 4.39 -6.30
N ALA A 39 18.23 3.39 -6.55
CA ALA A 39 17.06 3.52 -7.41
C ALA A 39 15.90 4.29 -6.77
N TRP A 40 15.94 4.47 -5.45
CA TRP A 40 14.89 5.15 -4.70
C TRP A 40 15.23 6.60 -4.35
N HIS A 41 16.40 7.09 -4.76
CA HIS A 41 16.77 8.49 -4.54
C HIS A 41 15.74 9.44 -5.15
N ARG A 42 15.43 10.52 -4.42
CA ARG A 42 14.59 11.61 -4.90
C ARG A 42 15.27 12.23 -6.14
N PRO A 43 14.70 12.07 -7.35
CA PRO A 43 15.36 12.57 -8.54
C PRO A 43 15.33 14.10 -8.54
N SER A 44 16.41 14.73 -9.00
CA SER A 44 16.47 16.18 -9.23
C SER A 44 15.87 16.59 -10.59
N SER A 45 15.50 15.62 -11.43
CA SER A 45 14.97 15.85 -12.78
C SER A 45 13.50 16.25 -12.77
N ALA A 46 13.14 17.14 -13.70
CA ALA A 46 11.75 17.54 -13.98
C ALA A 46 10.85 16.42 -14.52
N LYS A 47 11.39 15.21 -14.72
CA LYS A 47 10.65 14.00 -15.10
C LYS A 47 11.12 12.86 -14.21
N SER A 48 10.27 12.47 -13.27
CA SER A 48 10.46 11.31 -12.41
C SER A 48 9.26 10.39 -12.62
N PRO A 49 9.45 9.07 -12.82
CA PRO A 49 8.34 8.16 -13.09
C PRO A 49 7.41 8.08 -11.87
N GLY A 50 6.12 7.90 -12.14
CA GLY A 50 5.14 7.61 -11.10
C GLY A 50 5.28 6.20 -10.55
N LEU A 51 4.81 6.02 -9.32
CA LEU A 51 4.69 4.72 -8.68
C LEU A 51 3.27 4.54 -8.13
N ALA A 52 2.64 3.41 -8.41
CA ALA A 52 1.35 3.10 -7.85
C ALA A 52 1.23 1.61 -7.58
N GLY A 53 0.39 1.29 -6.60
CA GLY A 53 0.03 -0.09 -6.28
C GLY A 53 -0.98 -0.13 -5.16
N TRP A 54 -1.46 -1.33 -4.86
CA TRP A 54 -2.37 -1.58 -3.76
C TRP A 54 -1.73 -2.54 -2.76
N HIS A 55 -2.08 -2.39 -1.49
CA HIS A 55 -1.81 -3.33 -0.42
C HIS A 55 -0.33 -3.70 -0.27
N GLY A 56 -0.03 -4.97 0.04
CA GLY A 56 1.35 -5.47 0.09
C GLY A 56 2.11 -5.30 -1.23
N GLY A 57 1.39 -5.18 -2.35
CA GLY A 57 1.92 -4.84 -3.68
C GLY A 57 2.56 -3.46 -3.79
N ILE A 58 2.40 -2.59 -2.78
CA ILE A 58 3.15 -1.34 -2.68
C ILE A 58 3.92 -1.28 -1.35
N VAL A 59 3.28 -1.37 -0.19
CA VAL A 59 3.95 -1.08 1.10
C VAL A 59 4.71 -2.24 1.73
N ASP A 60 4.64 -3.45 1.17
CA ASP A 60 5.36 -4.65 1.66
C ASP A 60 6.30 -5.24 0.58
N CYS A 61 6.56 -4.49 -0.48
CA CYS A 61 7.29 -5.03 -1.62
C CYS A 61 8.81 -5.10 -1.40
N PHE A 62 9.40 -4.04 -0.87
CA PHE A 62 10.83 -3.95 -0.60
C PHE A 62 11.08 -3.42 0.80
N HIS A 63 11.91 -4.12 1.58
CA HIS A 63 12.35 -3.66 2.90
C HIS A 63 13.66 -2.89 2.77
N ASP A 64 13.54 -1.66 2.26
CA ASP A 64 14.64 -0.74 1.98
C ASP A 64 14.24 0.65 2.47
N HIS A 65 15.13 1.34 3.19
CA HIS A 65 14.81 2.64 3.76
C HIS A 65 14.47 3.71 2.70
N GLY A 66 15.10 3.66 1.52
CA GLY A 66 14.81 4.56 0.42
C GLY A 66 13.45 4.25 -0.20
N TYR A 67 13.07 2.97 -0.28
CA TYR A 67 11.73 2.59 -0.72
C TYR A 67 10.63 3.00 0.26
N HIS A 68 10.86 2.87 1.57
CA HIS A 68 9.93 3.35 2.58
C HIS A 68 9.79 4.88 2.52
N LEU A 69 10.90 5.62 2.30
CA LEU A 69 10.85 7.06 2.09
C LEU A 69 10.15 7.44 0.77
N LEU A 70 10.27 6.64 -0.28
CA LEU A 70 9.55 6.85 -1.55
C LEU A 70 8.04 6.68 -1.38
N THR A 71 7.62 5.58 -0.74
CA THR A 71 6.20 5.21 -0.54
C THR A 71 5.54 6.00 0.59
N GLY A 72 6.34 6.46 1.56
CA GLY A 72 5.90 7.13 2.77
C GLY A 72 5.21 6.23 3.79
N GLY A 73 5.20 4.91 3.55
CA GLY A 73 4.57 3.95 4.43
C GLY A 73 5.19 2.56 4.35
N THR A 74 5.14 1.80 5.43
CA THR A 74 5.56 0.40 5.47
C THR A 74 4.53 -0.43 6.21
N PHE A 75 4.26 -1.62 5.68
CA PHE A 75 3.40 -2.60 6.33
C PHE A 75 4.02 -3.11 7.64
N VAL A 76 3.20 -3.25 8.68
CA VAL A 76 3.61 -3.84 9.97
C VAL A 76 2.91 -5.16 10.22
N MET A 77 1.58 -5.14 10.16
CA MET A 77 0.73 -6.28 10.48
C MET A 77 -0.67 -6.09 9.90
N HIS A 78 -1.40 -7.18 9.77
CA HIS A 78 -2.86 -7.20 9.71
C HIS A 78 -3.36 -8.32 10.64
N PRO A 79 -4.58 -8.25 11.19
CA PRO A 79 -5.16 -9.37 11.92
C PRO A 79 -5.32 -10.58 10.98
N PRO A 80 -5.25 -11.83 11.47
CA PRO A 80 -5.32 -13.00 10.60
C PRO A 80 -6.66 -13.11 9.84
N GLY A 81 -6.58 -13.20 8.52
CA GLY A 81 -7.75 -13.37 7.64
C GLY A 81 -8.35 -12.05 7.15
N PHE A 82 -9.60 -12.12 6.70
CA PHE A 82 -10.33 -11.00 6.12
C PHE A 82 -11.41 -10.50 7.08
N HIS A 83 -11.47 -9.18 7.25
CA HIS A 83 -12.35 -8.52 8.20
C HIS A 83 -13.22 -7.49 7.50
N ASP A 84 -14.48 -7.44 7.90
CA ASP A 84 -15.35 -6.33 7.54
C ASP A 84 -14.89 -5.08 8.28
N HIS A 85 -14.59 -4.03 7.53
CA HIS A 85 -14.22 -2.73 8.07
C HIS A 85 -14.67 -1.62 7.13
N THR A 86 -14.78 -0.41 7.69
CA THR A 86 -15.14 0.78 6.92
C THR A 86 -13.88 1.54 6.54
N VAL A 87 -13.87 2.02 5.30
CA VAL A 87 -12.92 3.01 4.80
C VAL A 87 -13.61 4.36 4.85
N HIS A 88 -13.02 5.29 5.58
CA HIS A 88 -13.50 6.64 5.80
C HIS A 88 -12.74 7.62 4.92
N LEU A 89 -13.43 8.25 3.99
CA LEU A 89 -12.85 9.30 3.14
C LEU A 89 -12.69 10.57 3.97
N LEU A 90 -11.60 11.29 3.78
CA LEU A 90 -11.38 12.55 4.48
C LEU A 90 -12.18 13.68 3.81
N PRO A 91 -13.14 14.33 4.50
CA PRO A 91 -13.97 15.38 3.90
C PRO A 91 -13.16 16.53 3.33
N GLU A 92 -12.05 16.91 3.97
CA GLU A 92 -11.13 17.95 3.51
C GLU A 92 -10.37 17.58 2.23
N ARG A 93 -10.45 16.33 1.78
CA ARG A 93 -9.85 15.83 0.53
C ARG A 93 -10.89 15.48 -0.54
N ALA A 94 -12.16 15.85 -0.35
CA ALA A 94 -13.25 15.50 -1.26
C ALA A 94 -13.02 15.93 -2.72
N ASP A 95 -12.29 17.03 -2.96
CA ASP A 95 -11.97 17.51 -4.31
C ASP A 95 -10.78 16.79 -4.96
N HIS A 96 -10.06 15.94 -4.22
CA HIS A 96 -8.90 15.23 -4.76
C HIS A 96 -9.37 14.24 -5.84
N PRO A 97 -8.77 14.26 -7.05
CA PRO A 97 -9.29 13.53 -8.22
C PRO A 97 -9.36 12.00 -8.04
N VAL A 98 -8.61 11.45 -7.09
CA VAL A 98 -8.69 10.02 -6.76
C VAL A 98 -9.99 9.66 -6.02
N VAL A 99 -10.44 10.52 -5.10
CA VAL A 99 -11.59 10.24 -4.21
C VAL A 99 -12.84 11.05 -4.55
N ALA A 100 -12.76 11.98 -5.52
CA ALA A 100 -13.87 12.85 -5.87
C ALA A 100 -15.18 12.09 -6.18
N GLY A 101 -16.24 12.44 -5.45
CA GLY A 101 -17.56 11.83 -5.58
C GLY A 101 -17.67 10.40 -5.03
N LEU A 102 -16.72 9.94 -4.21
CA LEU A 102 -16.83 8.72 -3.42
C LEU A 102 -17.26 9.06 -2.00
N ASP A 103 -18.09 8.20 -1.42
CA ASP A 103 -18.49 8.22 -0.02
C ASP A 103 -17.77 7.10 0.76
N ASP A 104 -17.90 7.13 2.09
CA ASP A 104 -17.45 6.04 2.96
C ASP A 104 -18.04 4.70 2.51
N PHE A 105 -17.22 3.66 2.52
CA PHE A 105 -17.63 2.33 2.05
C PHE A 105 -17.10 1.21 2.95
N SER A 106 -17.86 0.11 2.99
CA SER A 106 -17.46 -1.10 3.72
C SER A 106 -16.80 -2.10 2.77
N VAL A 107 -15.80 -2.83 3.27
CA VAL A 107 -15.06 -3.83 2.51
C VAL A 107 -14.68 -5.01 3.41
N ARG A 108 -14.57 -6.21 2.82
CA ARG A 108 -14.11 -7.43 3.49
C ARG A 108 -12.77 -7.89 2.93
N THR A 109 -11.69 -7.37 3.51
CA THR A 109 -10.32 -7.70 3.11
C THR A 109 -9.35 -7.62 4.30
N GLU A 110 -8.05 -7.74 4.07
CA GLU A 110 -7.04 -7.53 5.10
C GLU A 110 -6.99 -6.05 5.49
N GLN A 111 -7.16 -5.76 6.78
CA GLN A 111 -7.03 -4.39 7.29
C GLN A 111 -5.56 -4.17 7.68
N TYR A 112 -4.87 -3.26 6.98
CA TYR A 112 -3.44 -3.02 7.18
C TYR A 112 -3.16 -2.02 8.29
N TRP A 113 -2.29 -2.43 9.20
CA TRP A 113 -1.59 -1.52 10.11
C TRP A 113 -0.26 -1.13 9.46
N VAL A 114 -0.08 0.17 9.26
CA VAL A 114 1.09 0.75 8.59
C VAL A 114 1.79 1.75 9.50
N LEU A 115 3.10 1.87 9.35
CA LEU A 115 3.82 3.05 9.82
C LEU A 115 3.98 3.99 8.64
N THR A 116 3.61 5.25 8.82
CA THR A 116 3.71 6.27 7.79
C THR A 116 4.51 7.47 8.26
N ASP A 117 5.20 8.14 7.35
CA ASP A 117 5.82 9.42 7.64
C ASP A 117 4.85 10.60 7.38
N PRO A 118 5.09 11.80 7.96
CA PRO A 118 4.16 12.93 7.85
C PRO A 118 4.07 13.57 6.46
N HIS A 119 4.84 13.13 5.46
CA HIS A 119 4.84 13.70 4.11
C HIS A 119 3.87 13.01 3.14
N ILE A 120 3.06 12.06 3.62
CA ILE A 120 1.96 11.52 2.83
C ILE A 120 0.72 12.44 2.89
N ASP A 121 0.02 12.53 1.78
CA ASP A 121 -1.31 13.11 1.70
C ASP A 121 -2.34 11.99 1.84
N VAL A 122 -2.82 11.77 3.06
CA VAL A 122 -3.89 10.81 3.35
C VAL A 122 -5.18 11.26 2.66
N LEU A 123 -5.84 10.33 1.99
CA LEU A 123 -7.14 10.54 1.31
C LEU A 123 -8.26 9.76 1.99
N ALA A 124 -7.94 8.61 2.57
CA ALA A 124 -8.87 7.78 3.31
C ALA A 124 -8.18 7.08 4.48
N THR A 125 -8.95 6.77 5.51
CA THR A 125 -8.49 6.07 6.72
C THR A 125 -9.36 4.87 7.03
N THR A 126 -8.89 4.02 7.92
CA THR A 126 -9.70 2.98 8.57
C THR A 126 -9.41 2.98 10.07
N VAL A 127 -10.30 2.39 10.87
CA VAL A 127 -10.18 2.37 12.32
C VAL A 127 -9.99 0.93 12.80
N PHE A 128 -8.88 0.69 13.49
CA PHE A 128 -8.70 -0.51 14.29
C PHE A 128 -9.38 -0.32 15.65
N PRO A 129 -10.21 -1.27 16.10
CA PRO A 129 -10.74 -1.23 17.45
C PRO A 129 -9.62 -1.43 18.49
N PRO A 130 -9.85 -1.06 19.76
CA PRO A 130 -8.98 -1.46 20.87
C PRO A 130 -8.87 -2.98 20.96
N ASP A 131 -7.75 -3.46 21.49
CA ASP A 131 -7.51 -4.88 21.77
C ASP A 131 -6.53 -5.07 22.94
N ASP A 132 -6.09 -6.30 23.18
CA ASP A 132 -5.22 -6.66 24.30
C ASP A 132 -3.87 -5.91 24.31
N LEU A 133 -3.42 -5.40 23.17
CA LEU A 133 -2.17 -4.65 23.03
C LEU A 133 -2.38 -3.14 22.97
N ARG A 134 -3.61 -2.68 22.70
CA ARG A 134 -3.96 -1.29 22.40
C ARG A 134 -5.23 -0.89 23.13
N ASP A 135 -5.08 -0.01 24.11
CA ASP A 135 -6.16 0.45 24.99
C ASP A 135 -7.20 1.38 24.33
N ARG A 136 -6.96 1.82 23.08
CA ARG A 136 -7.81 2.76 22.36
C ARG A 136 -7.87 2.46 20.86
N PRO A 137 -8.92 2.93 20.16
CA PRO A 137 -8.99 2.78 18.71
C PRO A 137 -7.82 3.49 18.03
N ALA A 138 -7.35 2.94 16.92
CA ALA A 138 -6.27 3.51 16.15
C ALA A 138 -6.72 3.79 14.71
N VAL A 139 -6.60 5.05 14.29
CA VAL A 139 -6.89 5.47 12.93
C VAL A 139 -5.64 5.25 12.08
N MET A 140 -5.77 4.44 11.03
CA MET A 140 -4.68 4.11 10.10
C MET A 140 -4.98 4.67 8.71
N PRO A 141 -3.97 5.21 8.00
CA PRO A 141 -4.10 5.51 6.57
C PRO A 141 -4.45 4.26 5.78
N ALA A 142 -5.48 4.36 4.93
CA ALA A 142 -5.93 3.29 4.05
C ALA A 142 -5.65 3.62 2.57
N VAL A 143 -5.74 4.90 2.21
CA VAL A 143 -5.44 5.41 0.88
C VAL A 143 -4.66 6.70 1.01
N TRP A 144 -3.54 6.82 0.33
CA TRP A 144 -2.74 8.05 0.33
C TRP A 144 -2.01 8.27 -0.99
N THR A 145 -1.62 9.53 -1.16
CA THR A 145 -0.74 9.99 -2.22
C THR A 145 0.51 10.63 -1.67
N ARG A 146 1.54 10.78 -2.49
CA ARG A 146 2.76 11.51 -2.15
C ARG A 146 3.44 12.02 -3.42
N THR A 147 4.22 13.10 -3.28
CA THR A 147 5.19 13.52 -4.30
C THR A 147 6.61 13.10 -3.92
N TRP A 148 7.34 12.56 -4.90
CA TRP A 148 8.76 12.21 -4.77
C TRP A 148 9.56 12.75 -5.96
N GLY A 149 10.23 13.89 -5.75
CA GLY A 149 10.74 14.68 -6.86
C GLY A 149 9.58 15.24 -7.69
N ALA A 150 9.61 15.03 -9.01
CA ALA A 150 8.49 15.33 -9.89
C ALA A 150 7.47 14.18 -10.01
N GLY A 151 7.75 13.02 -9.40
CA GLY A 151 6.97 11.81 -9.54
C GLY A 151 5.86 11.73 -8.50
N ARG A 152 4.80 11.01 -8.86
CA ARG A 152 3.61 10.82 -8.04
C ARG A 152 3.53 9.39 -7.53
N VAL A 153 3.29 9.24 -6.24
CA VAL A 153 3.21 7.94 -5.55
C VAL A 153 1.80 7.74 -5.01
N PHE A 154 1.18 6.61 -5.33
CA PHE A 154 -0.17 6.24 -4.88
C PHE A 154 -0.17 4.89 -4.18
N SER A 155 -0.88 4.80 -3.06
CA SER A 155 -1.12 3.57 -2.31
C SER A 155 -2.59 3.49 -1.89
N THR A 156 -3.15 2.28 -1.95
CA THR A 156 -4.55 2.00 -1.62
C THR A 156 -4.72 0.60 -1.02
N ILE A 157 -5.90 0.34 -0.48
CA ILE A 157 -6.35 -0.97 0.02
C ILE A 157 -6.53 -2.02 -1.09
N GLY A 158 -6.64 -3.29 -0.68
CA GLY A 158 -6.92 -4.46 -1.52
C GLY A 158 -6.32 -5.70 -0.88
N HIS A 159 -6.23 -6.81 -1.60
CA HIS A 159 -5.44 -8.00 -1.26
C HIS A 159 -5.60 -9.01 -2.40
N LYS A 160 -6.85 -9.22 -2.81
CA LYS A 160 -7.27 -10.20 -3.83
C LYS A 160 -8.04 -9.53 -4.96
N PRO A 161 -8.11 -10.14 -6.16
CA PRO A 161 -8.87 -9.60 -7.28
C PRO A 161 -10.34 -9.31 -6.96
N ASP A 162 -10.98 -10.15 -6.15
CA ASP A 162 -12.38 -9.99 -5.76
C ASP A 162 -12.64 -8.70 -4.96
N ASP A 163 -11.61 -8.07 -4.38
CA ASP A 163 -11.79 -6.77 -3.73
C ASP A 163 -12.19 -5.68 -4.74
N PHE A 164 -11.91 -5.86 -6.04
CA PHE A 164 -12.36 -4.98 -7.11
C PHE A 164 -13.83 -5.16 -7.49
N ASP A 165 -14.55 -6.10 -6.88
CA ASP A 165 -16.00 -6.18 -7.01
C ASP A 165 -16.70 -5.14 -6.12
N VAL A 166 -15.98 -4.55 -5.16
CA VAL A 166 -16.38 -3.32 -4.47
C VAL A 166 -16.11 -2.13 -5.41
N PRO A 167 -17.14 -1.42 -5.91
CA PRO A 167 -16.97 -0.38 -6.94
C PRO A 167 -16.03 0.75 -6.51
N GLU A 168 -16.02 1.11 -5.23
CA GLU A 168 -15.17 2.14 -4.66
C GLU A 168 -13.70 1.73 -4.71
N VAL A 169 -13.36 0.48 -4.34
CA VAL A 169 -12.00 -0.05 -4.40
C VAL A 169 -11.46 -0.04 -5.83
N ARG A 170 -12.29 -0.48 -6.79
CA ARG A 170 -11.96 -0.42 -8.22
C ARG A 170 -11.72 1.02 -8.67
N THR A 171 -12.64 1.93 -8.34
CA THR A 171 -12.57 3.33 -8.75
C THR A 171 -11.33 4.03 -8.17
N LEU A 172 -11.03 3.82 -6.89
CA LEU A 172 -9.82 4.33 -6.24
C LEU A 172 -8.56 3.85 -6.95
N THR A 173 -8.51 2.55 -7.25
CA THR A 173 -7.35 1.92 -7.88
C THR A 173 -7.13 2.46 -9.29
N GLU A 174 -8.17 2.50 -10.13
CA GLU A 174 -8.08 3.03 -11.49
C GLU A 174 -7.67 4.51 -11.50
N ARG A 175 -8.31 5.34 -10.67
CA ARG A 175 -8.01 6.76 -10.59
C ARG A 175 -6.62 7.03 -10.01
N GLY A 176 -6.20 6.26 -9.02
CA GLY A 176 -4.87 6.38 -8.41
C GLY A 176 -3.74 5.99 -9.36
N LEU A 177 -3.92 4.90 -10.12
CA LEU A 177 -3.01 4.52 -11.20
C LEU A 177 -2.88 5.64 -12.25
N LEU A 178 -4.01 6.19 -12.70
CA LEU A 178 -4.05 7.32 -13.65
C LEU A 178 -3.51 8.63 -13.07
N TRP A 179 -3.65 8.85 -11.77
CA TRP A 179 -3.13 10.03 -11.10
C TRP A 179 -1.61 9.96 -10.98
N ALA A 180 -1.08 8.78 -10.66
CA ALA A 180 0.36 8.54 -10.56
C ALA A 180 1.06 8.57 -11.91
N SER A 181 0.36 8.26 -13.01
CA SER A 181 0.91 8.25 -14.38
C SER A 181 1.16 9.63 -14.99
N ARG A 182 0.81 10.72 -14.29
CA ARG A 182 0.86 12.11 -14.79
C ARG A 182 2.04 12.85 -14.22
#